data_AF-A0A9X1Y701-F1
#
_entry.id   AF-A0A9X1Y701-F1
#
_cell.length_a   1.000
_cell.length_b   1.000
_cell.length_c   1.000
_cell.angle_alpha   90.00
_cell.angle_beta   90.00
_cell.angle_gamma   90.00
#
_symmetry.space_group_name_H-M   'P 1'
#
loop_
_entity.id
_entity.type
_entity.pdbx_description
1 polymer ?
#
loop_
_entity_poly.entity_id
_entity_poly.type
_entity_poly.pdbx_seq_one_letter_code
_entity_poly.pdbx_strand_id
1 'polypeptide(L)'
;MPSLLESLYYGHLLPEEQVVPKDPQYRQLSRELSEAMLAWREKLSGEDFNDLETLIDLQQKIQGMEMTEAFTNGFKLGAGLMIEVLIGSGPEGGMNPRQRPAEYSKASQ
;
A
#
# COMPACT_ATOMS: atom_id res chain seq x y z
N MET A 1 -7.86 23.21 1.83
CA MET A 1 -7.18 21.91 1.67
C MET A 1 -7.27 21.55 0.20
N PRO A 2 -6.14 21.28 -0.48
CA PRO A 2 -6.16 20.86 -1.88
C PRO A 2 -6.96 19.56 -2.03
N SER A 3 -7.61 19.39 -3.18
CA SER A 3 -8.25 18.13 -3.54
C SER A 3 -7.22 17.00 -3.66
N LEU A 4 -7.70 15.75 -3.67
CA LEU A 4 -6.82 14.58 -3.83
C LEU A 4 -6.07 14.63 -5.18
N LEU A 5 -6.73 15.10 -6.25
CA LEU A 5 -6.13 15.24 -7.57
C LEU A 5 -5.06 16.35 -7.62
N GLU A 6 -5.31 17.49 -6.98
CA GLU A 6 -4.30 18.54 -6.86
C GLU A 6 -3.12 18.07 -6.00
N SER A 7 -3.40 17.33 -4.92
CA SER A 7 -2.34 16.76 -4.07
C SER A 7 -1.51 15.73 -4.82
N LEU A 8 -2.10 14.93 -5.72
CA LEU A 8 -1.38 14.04 -6.61
C LEU A 8 -0.55 14.83 -7.63
N TYR A 9 -1.14 15.84 -8.28
CA TYR A 9 -0.49 16.65 -9.32
C TYR A 9 0.74 17.40 -8.80
N TYR A 10 0.65 17.96 -7.60
CA TYR A 10 1.75 18.68 -6.95
C TYR A 10 2.70 17.78 -6.15
N GLY A 11 2.48 16.46 -6.13
CA GLY A 11 3.35 15.51 -5.42
C GLY A 11 3.26 15.59 -3.90
N HIS A 12 2.15 16.08 -3.34
CA HIS A 12 1.92 16.12 -1.89
C HIS A 12 1.48 14.78 -1.29
N LEU A 13 1.19 13.79 -2.14
CA LEU A 13 0.94 12.41 -1.72
C LEU A 13 2.27 11.68 -1.53
N LEU A 14 3.03 12.06 -0.52
CA LEU A 14 4.25 11.38 -0.07
C LEU A 14 3.96 10.71 1.28
N PRO A 15 3.36 9.50 1.30
CA PRO A 15 3.18 8.75 2.53
C PRO A 15 4.51 8.49 3.21
N GLU A 16 5.54 8.11 2.44
CA GLU A 16 6.85 7.67 2.93
C GLU A 16 7.52 8.69 3.87
N GLU A 17 7.45 9.99 3.54
CA GLU A 17 8.00 11.07 4.38
C GLU A 17 7.20 11.29 5.68
N GLN A 18 5.97 10.79 5.75
CA GLN A 18 5.06 10.91 6.89
C GLN A 18 4.90 9.59 7.67
N VAL A 19 5.45 8.47 7.17
CA VAL A 19 5.40 7.14 7.81
C VAL A 19 6.59 6.96 8.76
N VAL A 20 6.76 7.87 9.71
CA VAL A 20 7.49 7.49 10.94
C VAL A 20 6.47 6.76 11.81
N PRO A 21 6.66 5.45 12.11
CA PRO A 21 5.74 4.74 12.98
C PRO A 21 5.62 5.47 14.32
N LYS A 22 4.40 5.87 14.68
CA LYS A 22 4.12 6.55 15.95
C LYS A 22 4.15 5.61 17.15
N ASP A 23 4.25 4.30 16.88
CA ASP A 23 4.34 3.27 17.89
C ASP A 23 5.60 3.47 18.74
N PRO A 24 5.49 3.63 20.08
CA PRO A 24 6.65 3.72 20.95
C PRO A 24 7.60 2.52 20.81
N GLN A 25 7.08 1.34 20.47
CA GLN A 25 7.87 0.13 20.26
C GLN A 25 8.83 0.27 19.07
N TYR A 26 8.46 1.02 18.04
CA TYR A 26 9.35 1.26 16.90
C TYR A 26 10.64 1.92 17.36
N ARG A 27 10.57 2.98 18.17
CA ARG A 27 11.76 3.65 18.70
C ARG A 27 12.62 2.73 19.57
N GLN A 28 11.97 1.88 20.37
CA GLN A 28 12.68 0.92 21.19
C GLN A 28 13.44 -0.09 20.32
N LEU A 29 12.77 -0.68 19.33
CA LEU A 29 13.36 -1.64 18.40
C LEU A 29 14.49 -1.01 17.56
N SER A 30 14.33 0.24 17.10
CA SER A 30 15.39 0.97 16.39
C SER A 30 16.63 1.17 17.26
N ARG A 31 16.45 1.41 18.57
CA ARG A 31 17.56 1.53 19.51
C ARG A 31 18.22 0.16 19.73
N GLU A 32 17.45 -0.88 19.97
CA GLU A 32 17.95 -2.26 20.14
C GLU A 32 18.74 -2.74 18.90
N LEU A 33 18.26 -2.43 17.69
CA LEU A 33 18.97 -2.70 16.45
C LEU A 33 20.32 -1.97 16.39
N SER A 34 20.33 -0.69 16.78
CA SER A 34 21.54 0.14 16.77
C SER A 34 22.57 -0.38 17.79
N GLU A 35 22.12 -0.75 18.99
CA GLU A 35 22.95 -1.34 20.04
C GLU A 35 23.54 -2.70 19.59
N ALA A 36 22.72 -3.53 18.93
CA ALA A 36 23.18 -4.78 18.35
C ALA A 36 24.27 -4.54 17.29
N MET A 37 24.05 -3.60 16.35
CA MET A 37 25.03 -3.26 15.31
C MET A 37 26.37 -2.81 15.90
N LEU A 38 26.36 -1.96 16.93
CA LEU A 38 27.58 -1.56 17.64
C LEU A 38 28.27 -2.76 18.30
N ALA A 39 27.51 -3.66 18.93
CA ALA A 39 28.07 -4.85 19.55
C ALA A 39 28.72 -5.81 18.54
N TRP A 40 28.19 -5.90 17.32
CA TRP A 40 28.80 -6.66 16.23
C TRP A 40 30.08 -5.98 15.70
N ARG A 41 30.09 -4.65 15.62
CA ARG A 41 31.25 -3.86 15.20
C ARG A 41 32.48 -4.08 16.09
N GLU A 42 32.28 -4.24 17.39
CA GLU A 42 33.37 -4.51 18.34
C GLU A 42 33.87 -5.98 18.28
N LYS A 43 33.05 -6.90 17.77
CA LYS A 43 33.37 -8.35 17.73
C LYS A 43 34.01 -8.79 16.41
N LEU A 44 33.69 -8.11 15.32
CA LEU A 44 34.10 -8.48 13.98
C LEU A 44 35.34 -7.73 13.53
N SER A 45 36.07 -8.30 12.57
CA SER A 45 37.07 -7.53 11.83
C SER A 45 36.37 -6.46 10.98
N GLY A 46 37.11 -5.45 10.54
CA GLY A 46 36.55 -4.41 9.68
C GLY A 46 35.99 -4.94 8.35
N GLU A 47 36.60 -6.00 7.80
CA GLU A 47 36.15 -6.66 6.58
C GLU A 47 34.86 -7.46 6.82
N ASP A 48 34.83 -8.31 7.86
CA ASP A 48 33.64 -9.09 8.22
C ASP A 48 32.44 -8.19 8.57
N PHE A 49 32.70 -7.04 9.21
CA PHE A 49 31.66 -6.06 9.53
C PHE A 49 31.11 -5.39 8.26
N ASN A 50 31.96 -5.05 7.30
CA ASN A 50 31.53 -4.48 6.02
C ASN A 50 30.70 -5.48 5.19
N ASP A 51 31.03 -6.77 5.26
CA ASP A 51 30.22 -7.83 4.63
C ASP A 51 28.85 -7.96 5.32
N LEU A 52 28.80 -7.84 6.65
CA LEU A 52 27.54 -7.79 7.40
C LEU A 52 26.68 -6.57 7.03
N GLU A 53 27.27 -5.38 6.91
CA GLU A 53 26.56 -4.18 6.45
C GLU A 53 26.00 -4.38 5.04
N THR A 54 26.79 -4.96 4.13
CA THR A 54 26.35 -5.29 2.77
C THR A 54 25.17 -6.26 2.76
N LEU A 55 25.19 -7.28 3.62
CA LEU A 55 24.08 -8.22 3.77
C LEU A 55 22.78 -7.52 4.23
N ILE A 56 22.89 -6.62 5.22
CA ILE A 56 21.75 -5.85 5.74
C ILE A 56 21.19 -4.91 4.65
N ASP A 57 22.05 -4.23 3.90
CA ASP A 57 21.65 -3.37 2.79
C ASP A 57 20.89 -4.15 1.70
N LEU A 58 21.36 -5.35 1.35
CA LEU A 58 20.68 -6.22 0.40
C LEU A 58 19.30 -6.63 0.92
N GLN A 59 19.19 -6.98 2.21
CA GLN A 59 17.91 -7.32 2.83
C GLN A 59 16.94 -6.13 2.80
N GLN A 60 17.39 -4.92 3.14
CA GLN A 60 16.56 -3.72 3.11
C GLN A 60 16.05 -3.41 1.69
N LYS A 61 16.89 -3.59 0.66
CA LYS A 61 16.47 -3.43 -0.74
C LYS A 61 15.38 -4.43 -1.12
N ILE A 62 15.53 -5.70 -0.75
CA ILE A 62 14.53 -6.74 -1.00
C ILE A 62 13.21 -6.36 -0.30
N GLN A 63 13.25 -6.00 0.98
CA GLN A 63 12.06 -5.56 1.72
C GLN A 63 11.37 -4.35 1.08
N GLY A 64 12.16 -3.38 0.58
CA GLY A 64 11.63 -2.23 -0.15
C GLY A 64 10.88 -2.62 -1.43
N MET A 65 11.43 -3.57 -2.20
CA MET A 65 10.77 -4.11 -3.40
C MET A 65 9.47 -4.86 -3.05
N GLU A 66 9.50 -5.70 -2.02
CA GLU A 66 8.32 -6.44 -1.53
C GLU A 66 7.23 -5.49 -1.05
N MET A 67 7.60 -4.46 -0.28
CA MET A 67 6.66 -3.45 0.23
C MET A 67 6.03 -2.65 -0.91
N THR A 68 6.82 -2.28 -1.92
CA THR A 68 6.33 -1.56 -3.11
C THR A 68 5.32 -2.39 -3.89
N GLU A 69 5.60 -3.68 -4.09
CA GLU A 69 4.68 -4.60 -4.75
C GLU A 69 3.43 -4.85 -3.91
N ALA A 70 3.57 -5.10 -2.60
CA ALA A 70 2.44 -5.28 -1.70
C ALA A 70 1.52 -4.06 -1.70
N PHE A 71 2.09 -2.84 -1.63
CA PHE A 71 1.33 -1.59 -1.70
C PHE A 71 0.59 -1.45 -3.03
N THR A 72 1.29 -1.65 -4.15
CA THR A 72 0.72 -1.53 -5.50
C THR A 72 -0.42 -2.53 -5.73
N ASN A 73 -0.20 -3.80 -5.35
CA ASN A 73 -1.20 -4.85 -5.50
C ASN A 73 -2.38 -4.63 -4.55
N GLY A 74 -2.12 -4.20 -3.31
CA GLY A 74 -3.17 -3.85 -2.34
C GLY A 74 -4.04 -2.69 -2.82
N PHE A 75 -3.46 -1.66 -3.43
CA PHE A 75 -4.23 -0.53 -3.96
C PHE A 75 -5.09 -0.93 -5.16
N LYS A 76 -4.53 -1.71 -6.10
CA LYS A 76 -5.29 -2.26 -7.24
C LYS A 76 -6.46 -3.13 -6.78
N LEU A 77 -6.22 -4.00 -5.79
CA LEU A 77 -7.27 -4.83 -5.19
C LEU A 77 -8.36 -3.97 -4.55
N GLY A 78 -7.99 -2.99 -3.73
CA GLY A 78 -8.94 -2.08 -3.09
C GLY A 78 -9.80 -1.33 -4.11
N ALA A 79 -9.20 -0.82 -5.18
CA ALA A 79 -9.93 -0.17 -6.27
C ALA A 79 -10.89 -1.14 -6.98
N GLY A 80 -10.45 -2.37 -7.26
CA GLY A 80 -11.30 -3.42 -7.83
C GLY A 80 -12.51 -3.76 -6.97
N LEU A 81 -12.31 -3.93 -5.66
CA LEU A 81 -13.38 -4.16 -4.69
C LEU A 81 -14.38 -3.00 -4.66
N MET A 82 -13.91 -1.75 -4.69
CA MET A 82 -14.80 -0.57 -4.73
C MET A 82 -15.65 -0.53 -6.00
N ILE A 83 -15.07 -0.85 -7.16
CA ILE A 83 -15.79 -0.93 -8.44
C ILE A 83 -16.85 -2.03 -8.36
N GLU A 84 -16.50 -3.21 -7.85
CA GLU A 84 -17.43 -4.34 -7.71
C GLU A 84 -18.63 -3.98 -6.82
N VAL A 85 -18.39 -3.33 -5.67
CA VAL A 85 -19.44 -2.89 -4.74
C VAL A 85 -20.33 -1.82 -5.38
N LEU A 86 -19.76 -0.85 -6.11
CA LEU A 86 -20.50 0.26 -6.70
C LEU A 86 -21.30 -0.14 -7.95
N ILE A 87 -20.75 -1.01 -8.79
CA ILE A 87 -21.39 -1.46 -10.04
C ILE A 87 -22.32 -2.65 -9.80
N GLY A 88 -22.16 -3.36 -8.67
CA GLY A 88 -23.00 -4.49 -8.30
C GLY A 88 -22.77 -5.69 -9.21
N SER A 89 -21.54 -6.23 -9.21
CA SER A 89 -21.23 -7.45 -9.97
C SER A 89 -21.55 -8.75 -9.20
N GLY A 90 -22.23 -8.67 -8.05
CA GLY A 90 -22.75 -9.83 -7.34
C GLY A 90 -23.99 -10.43 -8.05
N PRO A 91 -24.33 -11.72 -7.81
CA PRO A 91 -25.38 -12.45 -8.54
C PRO A 91 -26.83 -11.95 -8.35
N GLU A 92 -27.04 -10.73 -7.86
CA GLU A 92 -28.36 -10.12 -7.69
C GLU A 92 -28.53 -8.89 -8.61
N GLY A 93 -28.08 -9.01 -9.86
CA GLY A 93 -28.43 -8.12 -10.97
C GLY A 93 -29.87 -8.32 -11.48
N GLY A 94 -30.82 -8.61 -10.60
CA GLY A 94 -32.24 -8.58 -10.90
C GLY A 94 -32.71 -7.13 -10.99
N MET A 95 -32.77 -6.59 -12.21
CA MET A 95 -33.37 -5.28 -12.48
C MET A 95 -34.70 -5.11 -11.75
N ASN A 96 -34.82 -4.04 -10.96
CA ASN A 96 -36.06 -3.66 -10.29
C ASN A 96 -37.14 -3.35 -11.36
N PRO A 97 -38.28 -4.08 -11.39
CA PRO A 97 -39.30 -3.89 -12.41
C PRO A 97 -39.94 -2.48 -12.41
N ARG A 98 -39.72 -1.68 -11.36
CA ARG A 98 -40.22 -0.30 -11.24
C ARG A 98 -39.45 0.74 -12.06
N GLN A 99 -38.35 0.36 -12.70
CA GLN A 99 -37.55 1.26 -13.55
C GLN A 99 -37.70 1.00 -15.05
N ARG A 100 -38.70 0.20 -15.49
CA ARG A 100 -38.98 0.09 -16.93
C ARG A 100 -39.52 1.43 -17.46
N PRO A 101 -38.89 2.02 -18.49
CA PRO A 101 -39.51 3.12 -19.23
C PRO A 101 -40.85 2.64 -19.81
N ALA A 102 -41.90 3.44 -19.66
CA ALA A 102 -43.24 3.17 -20.16
C ALA A 102 -43.31 3.40 -21.68
N GLU A 103 -42.46 2.75 -22.46
CA GLU A 103 -42.47 2.85 -23.92
C GLU A 103 -42.26 1.47 -24.52
N TYR A 104 -43.32 0.68 -24.58
CA TYR A 104 -43.60 -0.31 -25.64
C TYR A 104 -45.04 -0.80 -25.42
N SER A 105 -46.00 0.11 -25.58
CA SER A 105 -47.39 -0.23 -25.79
C SER A 105 -47.86 0.51 -27.03
N LYS A 106 -47.80 -0.20 -28.17
CA LYS A 106 -48.52 -0.01 -29.46
C LYS A 106 -47.60 -0.35 -30.63
N ALA A 107 -47.59 -1.62 -31.01
CA ALA A 107 -47.41 -2.06 -32.39
C ALA A 107 -47.79 -3.55 -32.48
N SER A 108 -49.07 -3.86 -32.26
CA SER A 108 -49.71 -5.11 -32.71
C SER A 108 -51.22 -4.96 -32.53
N GLN A 109 -51.83 -4.21 -33.45
CA GLN A 109 -53.19 -4.48 -33.96
C GLN A 109 -53.13 -4.30 -35.47
#